data_AF-A0A924Q6B0-F1
#
_entry.id   AF-A0A924Q6B0-F1
#
_cell.length_a   1.000
_cell.length_b   1.000
_cell.length_c   1.000
_cell.angle_alpha   90.00
_cell.angle_beta   90.00
_cell.angle_gamma   90.00
#
_symmetry.space_group_name_H-M   'P 1'
#
loop_
_entity.id
_entity.type
_entity.pdbx_description
1 polymer ?
#
loop_
_entity_poly.entity_id
_entity_poly.type
_entity_poly.pdbx_seq_one_letter_code
_entity_poly.pdbx_strand_id
1 'polypeptide(L)'
;MNVVSRLIAFFVPSLSACLMAAPAWAWGPEGHQSVGAVADRLLAGSSAAQIARDILGGTSLQNASLWADCAKGVVSADGATFLYSVAVNSDGSRRFPECAQFENPEEEARQVAFVSRNWKQCGTAHGREMCHNQYHYADISDLRDHYAENMQGTQPHDIVHSINAAIAVLRGQQAPSPFDIRARREALLLLSHYVGDIHQPLHVKAAYLDAAGQTVDPDAAGHIDPKTDTAGGNQIFDGARRLHSEWDGTPQTLNVGAVNFGSLVDKARAVTASAGDPVTWSAQWATDTIQVGKPAFENLSFKLKSGGATPEWNVVGVDSAYNERADSLKAEQLAKAGARLAQILKTIWPEGSSPPPPAAPTACSPLPEHTPPAGYLSPALLPDIATWLPAAPSSGSAAQAADNEAIRDAGRALSGARGMQAALDDVFLPGEVALRFKAALGVELNHCNAPRLMILIERAQTDATTLVAPVKRTVAEGGRKRPFVASPKLHSCISPVDMAGKRHNDLDVFHLDKTGSYPSTHALLGEFVGMVLTSMAPDRATALTAWGLSFGDSRMICRFHYPSDVAAGRLAASALWARLLADPAFKSDLMAATIEVRDARDR
;
A
#
# COMPACT_ATOMS: atom_id res chain seq x y z
N MET A 1 -65.61 -17.83 -47.30
CA MET A 1 -65.10 -17.37 -48.62
C MET A 1 -64.89 -15.88 -48.54
N ASN A 2 -63.64 -15.45 -48.75
CA ASN A 2 -63.17 -14.13 -49.23
C ASN A 2 -63.55 -12.87 -48.43
N VAL A 3 -62.74 -11.82 -48.28
CA VAL A 3 -61.34 -11.43 -48.51
C VAL A 3 -61.25 -10.14 -47.67
N VAL A 4 -60.22 -9.92 -46.85
CA VAL A 4 -59.95 -8.58 -46.30
C VAL A 4 -58.50 -8.21 -46.57
N SER A 5 -58.35 -7.11 -47.30
CA SER A 5 -57.10 -6.55 -47.82
C SER A 5 -56.11 -6.15 -46.74
N ARG A 6 -54.84 -6.39 -47.05
CA ARG A 6 -53.64 -5.96 -46.31
C ARG A 6 -53.40 -4.46 -46.49
N LEU A 7 -53.16 -3.74 -45.39
CA LEU A 7 -52.40 -2.50 -45.36
C LEU A 7 -51.03 -2.80 -44.75
N ILE A 8 -49.98 -2.59 -45.54
CA ILE A 8 -48.58 -2.73 -45.14
C ILE A 8 -48.13 -1.36 -44.62
N ALA A 9 -47.77 -1.28 -43.34
CA ALA A 9 -47.01 -0.17 -42.78
C ALA A 9 -45.57 -0.65 -42.58
N PHE A 10 -44.63 -0.07 -43.33
CA PHE A 10 -43.20 -0.27 -43.14
C PHE A 10 -42.75 0.46 -41.87
N PHE A 11 -42.39 -0.30 -40.84
CA PHE A 11 -41.67 0.22 -39.67
C PHE A 11 -40.17 0.08 -39.95
N VAL A 12 -39.48 1.20 -40.18
CA VAL A 12 -38.02 1.26 -40.22
C VAL A 12 -37.54 1.34 -38.75
N PRO A 13 -36.72 0.41 -38.24
CA PRO A 13 -36.13 0.59 -36.92
C PRO A 13 -35.00 1.61 -37.03
N SER A 14 -35.20 2.80 -36.45
CA SER A 14 -34.09 3.71 -36.14
C SER A 14 -33.15 3.03 -35.15
N LEU A 15 -31.93 2.71 -35.61
CA LEU A 15 -30.81 2.39 -34.74
C LEU A 15 -30.43 3.65 -33.95
N SER A 16 -31.03 3.85 -32.79
CA SER A 16 -30.48 4.77 -31.79
C SER A 16 -29.30 4.08 -31.11
N ALA A 17 -28.09 4.38 -31.57
CA ALA A 17 -26.87 4.05 -30.85
C ALA A 17 -26.84 4.87 -29.56
N CYS A 18 -27.16 4.26 -28.42
CA CYS A 18 -26.91 4.84 -27.11
C CYS A 18 -25.39 4.90 -26.88
N LEU A 19 -24.81 6.07 -27.09
CA LEU A 19 -23.49 6.44 -26.58
C LEU A 19 -23.58 6.54 -25.05
N MET A 20 -23.10 5.52 -24.35
CA MET A 20 -22.91 5.55 -22.91
C MET A 20 -21.68 6.41 -22.60
N ALA A 21 -21.85 7.42 -21.73
CA ALA A 21 -20.76 8.23 -21.22
C ALA A 21 -20.01 7.48 -20.12
N ALA A 22 -18.73 7.18 -20.36
CA ALA A 22 -17.81 6.70 -19.33
C ALA A 22 -17.37 7.86 -18.42
N PRO A 23 -17.03 7.60 -17.14
CA PRO A 23 -16.48 8.62 -16.25
C PRO A 23 -15.08 9.07 -16.70
N ALA A 24 -14.75 10.35 -16.49
CA ALA A 24 -13.49 11.00 -16.84
C ALA A 24 -12.34 10.57 -15.91
N TRP A 25 -11.20 10.22 -16.50
CA TRP A 25 -9.99 9.65 -15.87
C TRP A 25 -8.83 10.60 -16.16
N ALA A 26 -7.59 10.25 -15.84
CA ALA A 26 -6.48 10.97 -16.46
C ALA A 26 -6.32 10.58 -17.92
N TRP A 27 -5.12 10.62 -18.54
CA TRP A 27 -4.95 9.88 -19.80
C TRP A 27 -5.70 8.56 -19.68
N GLY A 28 -6.51 8.21 -20.67
CA GLY A 28 -7.22 6.93 -20.63
C GLY A 28 -6.21 5.79 -20.42
N PRO A 29 -6.67 4.60 -20.03
CA PRO A 29 -5.76 3.50 -19.73
C PRO A 29 -4.74 3.24 -20.86
N GLU A 30 -5.15 3.41 -22.12
CA GLU A 30 -4.27 3.29 -23.28
C GLU A 30 -3.17 4.36 -23.33
N GLY A 31 -3.47 5.59 -22.93
CA GLY A 31 -2.48 6.68 -22.87
C GLY A 31 -1.43 6.42 -21.80
N HIS A 32 -1.84 6.03 -20.58
CA HIS A 32 -0.91 5.62 -19.52
C HIS A 32 -0.04 4.46 -19.94
N GLN A 33 -0.64 3.40 -20.48
CA GLN A 33 0.09 2.25 -20.98
C GLN A 33 1.09 2.63 -22.07
N SER A 34 0.73 3.57 -22.96
CA SER A 34 1.63 4.07 -24.00
C SER A 34 2.83 4.81 -23.40
N VAL A 35 2.62 5.67 -22.39
CA VAL A 35 3.70 6.35 -21.65
C VAL A 35 4.64 5.33 -21.00
N GLY A 36 4.09 4.38 -20.23
CA GLY A 36 4.88 3.36 -19.56
C GLY A 36 5.64 2.45 -20.54
N ALA A 37 5.01 2.04 -21.65
CA ALA A 37 5.63 1.20 -22.67
C ALA A 37 6.73 1.92 -23.46
N VAL A 38 6.58 3.23 -23.72
CA VAL A 38 7.67 4.06 -24.26
C VAL A 38 8.84 4.07 -23.29
N ALA A 39 8.58 4.30 -21.99
CA ALA A 39 9.63 4.32 -20.98
C ALA A 39 10.36 2.97 -20.87
N ASP A 40 9.63 1.84 -20.83
CA ASP A 40 10.19 0.49 -20.85
C ASP A 40 11.17 0.29 -22.02
N ARG A 41 10.80 0.74 -23.22
CA ARG A 41 11.65 0.65 -24.42
C ARG A 41 12.88 1.55 -24.38
N LEU A 42 12.79 2.73 -23.78
CA LEU A 42 13.91 3.66 -23.65
C LEU A 42 14.89 3.26 -22.53
N LEU A 43 14.40 2.54 -21.52
CA LEU A 43 15.19 2.00 -20.43
C LEU A 43 15.83 0.65 -20.76
N ALA A 44 15.35 -0.08 -21.76
CA ALA A 44 15.83 -1.42 -22.11
C ALA A 44 17.37 -1.54 -22.10
N GLY A 45 17.88 -2.50 -21.32
CA GLY A 45 19.31 -2.74 -21.14
C GLY A 45 20.02 -1.89 -20.07
N SER A 46 19.35 -0.92 -19.46
CA SER A 46 19.92 -0.09 -18.38
C SER A 46 19.78 -0.72 -16.99
N SER A 47 20.62 -0.24 -16.06
CA SER A 47 20.47 -0.51 -14.62
C SER A 47 19.11 -0.07 -14.09
N ALA A 48 18.61 1.10 -14.52
CA ALA A 48 17.29 1.61 -14.16
C ALA A 48 16.15 0.66 -14.57
N ALA A 49 16.24 0.00 -15.74
CA ALA A 49 15.25 -1.00 -16.15
C ALA A 49 15.25 -2.22 -15.24
N GLN A 50 16.44 -2.67 -14.80
CA GLN A 50 16.54 -3.81 -13.90
C GLN A 50 15.96 -3.46 -12.53
N ILE A 51 16.36 -2.32 -11.96
CA ILE A 51 15.86 -1.83 -10.67
C ILE A 51 14.34 -1.66 -10.70
N ALA A 52 13.79 -1.06 -11.77
CA ALA A 52 12.34 -0.91 -11.93
C ALA A 52 11.63 -2.27 -11.94
N ARG A 53 12.14 -3.26 -12.69
CA ARG A 53 11.57 -4.62 -12.71
C ARG A 53 11.60 -5.31 -11.35
N ASP A 54 12.69 -5.14 -10.60
CA ASP A 54 12.86 -5.74 -9.28
C ASP A 54 11.88 -5.12 -8.27
N ILE A 55 11.78 -3.79 -8.23
CA ILE A 55 10.81 -3.05 -7.40
C ILE A 55 9.37 -3.42 -7.78
N LEU A 56 9.09 -3.55 -9.09
CA LEU A 56 7.76 -3.90 -9.59
C LEU A 56 7.49 -5.41 -9.61
N GLY A 57 8.38 -6.26 -9.08
CA GLY A 57 8.12 -7.70 -8.97
C GLY A 57 7.72 -8.35 -10.30
N GLY A 58 8.28 -7.85 -11.42
CA GLY A 58 7.99 -8.32 -12.77
C GLY A 58 6.86 -7.59 -13.52
N THR A 59 6.09 -6.71 -12.86
CA THR A 59 5.15 -5.81 -13.57
C THR A 59 5.94 -4.79 -14.41
N SER A 60 5.54 -4.54 -15.65
CA SER A 60 6.16 -3.53 -16.53
C SER A 60 5.73 -2.11 -16.18
N LEU A 61 6.47 -1.08 -16.60
CA LEU A 61 6.04 0.32 -16.41
C LEU A 61 4.73 0.60 -17.16
N GLN A 62 4.54 -0.02 -18.33
CA GLN A 62 3.27 -0.01 -19.07
C GLN A 62 2.08 -0.40 -18.19
N ASN A 63 2.22 -1.44 -17.37
CA ASN A 63 1.11 -1.93 -16.56
C ASN A 63 1.02 -1.18 -15.24
N ALA A 64 2.17 -0.85 -14.65
CA ALA A 64 2.28 -0.07 -13.43
C ALA A 64 1.59 1.30 -13.53
N SER A 65 1.62 1.93 -14.71
CA SER A 65 1.01 3.25 -14.97
C SER A 65 -0.50 3.30 -14.81
N LEU A 66 -1.19 2.16 -14.64
CA LEU A 66 -2.64 2.13 -14.40
C LEU A 66 -3.00 2.18 -12.90
N TRP A 67 -2.03 1.91 -12.02
CA TRP A 67 -2.32 1.59 -10.62
C TRP A 67 -2.95 2.74 -9.82
N ALA A 68 -2.49 3.99 -10.02
CA ALA A 68 -2.97 5.12 -9.22
C ALA A 68 -4.47 5.39 -9.46
N ASP A 69 -4.93 5.23 -10.69
CA ASP A 69 -6.34 5.33 -11.03
C ASP A 69 -7.15 4.12 -10.52
N CYS A 70 -6.58 2.91 -10.57
CA CYS A 70 -7.21 1.74 -9.95
C CYS A 70 -7.43 1.93 -8.45
N ALA A 71 -6.50 2.60 -7.74
CA ALA A 71 -6.63 2.88 -6.32
C ALA A 71 -7.88 3.72 -5.99
N LYS A 72 -8.42 4.51 -6.94
CA LYS A 72 -9.70 5.24 -6.79
C LYS A 72 -10.91 4.30 -6.62
N GLY A 73 -10.75 3.00 -6.89
CA GLY A 73 -11.73 1.95 -6.58
C GLY A 73 -11.87 1.63 -5.09
N VAL A 74 -10.97 2.14 -4.24
CA VAL A 74 -11.11 2.02 -2.79
C VAL A 74 -12.14 3.01 -2.25
N VAL A 75 -13.12 2.48 -1.53
CA VAL A 75 -14.22 3.26 -0.94
C VAL A 75 -14.24 3.12 0.58
N SER A 76 -14.76 4.15 1.24
CA SER A 76 -15.02 4.16 2.68
C SER A 76 -16.26 5.01 2.99
N ALA A 77 -17.20 4.44 3.76
CA ALA A 77 -18.42 5.13 4.17
C ALA A 77 -18.25 5.94 5.47
N ASP A 78 -17.39 5.46 6.37
CA ASP A 78 -17.14 6.02 7.71
C ASP A 78 -15.79 6.75 7.81
N GLY A 79 -14.92 6.60 6.80
CA GLY A 79 -13.54 7.09 6.82
C GLY A 79 -12.61 6.28 7.74
N ALA A 80 -13.04 5.09 8.18
CA ALA A 80 -12.28 4.20 9.06
C ALA A 80 -12.14 2.79 8.46
N THR A 81 -13.19 2.30 7.80
CA THR A 81 -13.25 1.01 7.13
C THR A 81 -13.13 1.23 5.62
N PHE A 82 -12.10 0.63 5.02
CA PHE A 82 -11.76 0.80 3.61
C PHE A 82 -11.86 -0.54 2.89
N LEU A 83 -12.46 -0.54 1.71
CA LEU A 83 -12.63 -1.73 0.88
C LEU A 83 -12.34 -1.37 -0.57
N TYR A 84 -11.58 -2.24 -1.25
CA TYR A 84 -11.50 -2.17 -2.70
C TYR A 84 -12.80 -2.69 -3.30
N SER A 85 -13.43 -1.91 -4.17
CA SER A 85 -14.65 -2.29 -4.87
C SER A 85 -14.40 -2.27 -6.37
N VAL A 86 -14.65 -3.40 -7.04
CA VAL A 86 -14.74 -3.42 -8.50
C VAL A 86 -15.98 -2.62 -8.88
N ALA A 87 -15.77 -1.37 -9.25
CA ALA A 87 -16.88 -0.52 -9.64
C ALA A 87 -17.56 -1.09 -10.89
N VAL A 88 -18.90 -1.15 -10.86
CA VAL A 88 -19.74 -1.60 -11.97
C VAL A 88 -20.63 -0.46 -12.44
N ASN A 89 -20.79 -0.34 -13.75
CA ASN A 89 -21.72 0.58 -14.38
C ASN A 89 -23.17 0.13 -14.16
N SER A 90 -24.13 1.01 -14.44
CA SER A 90 -25.57 0.73 -14.32
C SER A 90 -26.05 -0.42 -15.22
N ASP A 91 -25.33 -0.71 -16.29
CA ASP A 91 -25.56 -1.83 -17.20
C ASP A 91 -24.88 -3.14 -16.77
N GLY A 92 -24.21 -3.16 -15.61
CA GLY A 92 -23.51 -4.31 -15.08
C GLY A 92 -22.11 -4.54 -15.68
N SER A 93 -21.66 -3.70 -16.62
CA SER A 93 -20.29 -3.74 -17.11
C SER A 93 -19.29 -3.27 -16.04
N ARG A 94 -18.05 -3.77 -16.09
CA ARG A 94 -16.98 -3.26 -15.22
C ARG A 94 -16.67 -1.83 -15.60
N ARG A 95 -16.58 -0.95 -14.59
CA ARG A 95 -16.23 0.45 -14.78
C ARG A 95 -14.75 0.62 -15.13
N PHE A 96 -13.86 -0.22 -14.57
CA PHE A 96 -12.40 -0.20 -14.75
C PHE A 96 -11.85 -1.58 -15.13
N PRO A 97 -12.19 -2.12 -16.32
CA PRO A 97 -11.74 -3.46 -16.74
C PRO A 97 -10.21 -3.64 -16.77
N GLU A 98 -9.45 -2.57 -17.04
CA GLU A 98 -7.99 -2.51 -17.05
C GLU A 98 -7.34 -2.79 -15.69
N CYS A 99 -8.09 -2.58 -14.60
CA CYS A 99 -7.61 -2.80 -13.23
C CYS A 99 -7.61 -4.28 -12.83
N ALA A 100 -8.13 -5.17 -13.67
CA ALA A 100 -8.19 -6.61 -13.41
C ALA A 100 -6.84 -7.23 -13.01
N GLN A 101 -5.71 -6.66 -13.46
CA GLN A 101 -4.37 -7.11 -13.09
C GLN A 101 -3.99 -6.81 -11.62
N PHE A 102 -4.63 -5.82 -10.99
CA PHE A 102 -4.46 -5.43 -9.60
C PHE A 102 -5.59 -5.94 -8.69
N GLU A 103 -6.58 -6.64 -9.27
CA GLU A 103 -7.67 -7.32 -8.54
C GLU A 103 -7.21 -8.66 -8.00
N ASN A 104 -6.20 -8.62 -7.15
CA ASN A 104 -5.74 -9.76 -6.39
C ASN A 104 -5.56 -9.35 -4.93
N PRO A 105 -5.60 -10.30 -3.98
CA PRO A 105 -5.66 -9.99 -2.56
C PRO A 105 -4.49 -9.11 -2.06
N GLU A 106 -3.29 -9.25 -2.65
CA GLU A 106 -2.13 -8.44 -2.29
C GLU A 106 -2.25 -7.00 -2.80
N GLU A 107 -2.58 -6.80 -4.06
CA GLU A 107 -2.70 -5.46 -4.65
C GLU A 107 -3.94 -4.72 -4.16
N GLU A 108 -5.05 -5.40 -3.86
CA GLU A 108 -6.22 -4.80 -3.20
C GLU A 108 -5.86 -4.27 -1.81
N ALA A 109 -5.16 -5.06 -1.01
CA ALA A 109 -4.73 -4.64 0.31
C ALA A 109 -3.69 -3.50 0.24
N ARG A 110 -2.83 -3.47 -0.80
CA ARG A 110 -1.90 -2.35 -1.05
C ARG A 110 -2.65 -1.06 -1.38
N GLN A 111 -3.63 -1.13 -2.28
CA GLN A 111 -4.46 0.01 -2.65
C GLN A 111 -5.24 0.54 -1.44
N VAL A 112 -5.87 -0.36 -0.67
CA VAL A 112 -6.57 -0.01 0.58
C VAL A 112 -5.63 0.67 1.57
N ALA A 113 -4.42 0.12 1.76
CA ALA A 113 -3.44 0.70 2.66
C ALA A 113 -3.02 2.10 2.18
N PHE A 114 -2.67 2.28 0.91
CA PHE A 114 -2.31 3.58 0.34
C PHE A 114 -3.42 4.61 0.53
N VAL A 115 -4.65 4.28 0.13
CA VAL A 115 -5.79 5.19 0.16
C VAL A 115 -6.18 5.55 1.58
N SER A 116 -6.19 4.58 2.51
CA SER A 116 -6.52 4.86 3.92
C SER A 116 -5.54 5.86 4.56
N ARG A 117 -4.25 5.79 4.19
CA ARG A 117 -3.22 6.73 4.64
C ARG A 117 -3.22 8.06 3.90
N ASN A 118 -3.89 8.14 2.75
CA ASN A 118 -3.96 9.32 1.88
C ASN A 118 -5.42 9.72 1.62
N TRP A 119 -6.23 9.72 2.70
CA TRP A 119 -7.67 9.97 2.62
C TRP A 119 -8.01 11.45 2.85
N LYS A 120 -7.69 12.00 4.03
CA LYS A 120 -8.16 13.33 4.47
C LYS A 120 -7.05 14.31 4.88
N GLN A 121 -5.78 13.91 4.96
CA GLN A 121 -4.75 14.76 5.58
C GLN A 121 -4.40 16.05 4.82
N CYS A 122 -4.73 16.13 3.54
CA CYS A 122 -4.56 17.31 2.69
C CYS A 122 -5.79 18.25 2.71
N GLY A 123 -6.84 17.91 3.48
CA GLY A 123 -8.12 18.61 3.46
C GLY A 123 -8.97 18.27 2.23
N THR A 124 -9.91 19.15 1.89
CA THR A 124 -10.82 19.00 0.74
C THR A 124 -10.65 20.17 -0.21
N ALA A 125 -9.88 20.04 -1.30
CA ALA A 125 -10.02 20.98 -2.43
C ALA A 125 -11.32 20.68 -3.18
N HIS A 126 -11.97 21.71 -3.74
CA HIS A 126 -13.27 21.64 -4.42
C HIS A 126 -14.41 20.96 -3.60
N GLY A 127 -14.23 20.85 -2.28
CA GLY A 127 -15.23 20.38 -1.31
C GLY A 127 -15.72 18.94 -1.45
N ARG A 128 -15.12 18.11 -2.33
CA ARG A 128 -15.72 16.83 -2.77
C ARG A 128 -14.74 15.66 -2.97
N GLU A 129 -13.44 15.88 -2.95
CA GLU A 129 -12.46 14.84 -3.29
C GLU A 129 -11.51 14.51 -2.13
N MET A 130 -11.14 13.22 -2.05
CA MET A 130 -10.15 12.71 -1.10
C MET A 130 -8.74 12.99 -1.63
N CYS A 131 -7.73 12.95 -0.75
CA CYS A 131 -6.39 13.42 -1.11
C CYS A 131 -5.78 12.72 -2.31
N HIS A 132 -5.79 11.39 -2.32
CA HIS A 132 -5.23 10.64 -3.44
C HIS A 132 -5.84 10.98 -4.81
N ASN A 133 -7.12 11.42 -4.87
CA ASN A 133 -7.73 11.88 -6.13
C ASN A 133 -7.13 13.21 -6.61
N GLN A 134 -6.82 14.10 -5.68
CA GLN A 134 -6.27 15.43 -5.97
C GLN A 134 -4.80 15.38 -6.41
N TYR A 135 -4.11 14.26 -6.22
CA TYR A 135 -2.69 14.10 -6.58
C TYR A 135 -2.44 14.00 -8.10
N HIS A 136 -3.51 13.92 -8.90
CA HIS A 136 -3.49 13.67 -10.34
C HIS A 136 -3.48 14.95 -11.19
N TYR A 137 -3.71 16.12 -10.62
CA TYR A 137 -3.88 17.34 -11.42
C TYR A 137 -3.47 18.62 -10.66
N ALA A 138 -3.44 19.72 -11.40
CA ALA A 138 -3.41 21.10 -10.94
C ALA A 138 -4.26 21.93 -11.93
N ASP A 139 -5.28 22.63 -11.47
CA ASP A 139 -6.22 23.35 -12.35
C ASP A 139 -5.71 24.76 -12.68
N ILE A 140 -4.57 24.92 -13.32
CA ILE A 140 -3.96 26.25 -13.52
C ILE A 140 -4.64 26.97 -14.68
N SER A 141 -4.92 28.27 -14.52
CA SER A 141 -5.62 29.06 -15.54
C SER A 141 -4.95 29.00 -16.91
N ASP A 142 -5.78 28.86 -17.96
CA ASP A 142 -5.34 28.83 -19.35
C ASP A 142 -4.65 30.12 -19.82
N LEU A 143 -4.85 31.22 -19.10
CA LEU A 143 -4.22 32.52 -19.32
C LEU A 143 -2.79 32.62 -18.76
N ARG A 144 -2.33 31.63 -17.99
CA ARG A 144 -0.96 31.55 -17.47
C ARG A 144 0.01 30.93 -18.47
N ASP A 145 1.29 31.21 -18.26
CA ASP A 145 2.40 30.74 -19.08
C ASP A 145 3.41 29.87 -18.31
N HIS A 146 3.23 29.68 -17.01
CA HIS A 146 4.08 28.84 -16.18
C HIS A 146 3.35 28.31 -14.94
N TYR A 147 3.93 27.26 -14.35
CA TYR A 147 3.56 26.77 -13.04
C TYR A 147 4.25 27.62 -11.96
N ALA A 148 3.50 28.07 -10.96
CA ALA A 148 4.06 28.56 -9.72
C ALA A 148 3.16 28.19 -8.54
N GLU A 149 3.79 27.94 -7.38
CA GLU A 149 3.06 27.77 -6.13
C GLU A 149 2.25 29.04 -5.79
N ASN A 150 1.14 28.85 -5.08
CA ASN A 150 0.21 29.91 -4.66
C ASN A 150 -0.57 30.59 -5.79
N MET A 151 -0.56 30.00 -6.99
CA MET A 151 -1.55 30.33 -8.02
C MET A 151 -2.84 29.57 -7.75
N GLN A 152 -3.97 30.15 -8.15
CA GLN A 152 -5.24 29.45 -8.17
C GLN A 152 -5.13 28.14 -8.97
N GLY A 153 -5.65 27.07 -8.39
CA GLY A 153 -5.57 25.71 -8.95
C GLY A 153 -4.34 24.91 -8.54
N THR A 154 -3.32 25.56 -7.94
CA THR A 154 -2.18 24.85 -7.32
C THR A 154 -2.45 24.52 -5.86
N GLN A 155 -1.86 23.44 -5.37
CA GLN A 155 -1.98 23.00 -3.98
C GLN A 155 -0.66 22.37 -3.50
N PRO A 156 -0.34 22.38 -2.19
CA PRO A 156 0.84 21.69 -1.65
C PRO A 156 0.86 20.17 -1.89
N HIS A 157 -0.24 19.62 -2.39
CA HIS A 157 -0.44 18.21 -2.69
C HIS A 157 -0.86 17.96 -4.14
N ASP A 158 -0.75 18.95 -5.02
CA ASP A 158 -1.03 18.78 -6.44
C ASP A 158 -0.03 17.83 -7.12
N ILE A 159 -0.25 17.60 -8.41
CA ILE A 159 0.58 16.67 -9.19
C ILE A 159 2.08 16.97 -9.21
N VAL A 160 2.47 18.24 -9.13
CA VAL A 160 3.89 18.61 -9.11
C VAL A 160 4.54 18.07 -7.83
N HIS A 161 3.84 18.20 -6.72
CA HIS A 161 4.29 17.74 -5.41
C HIS A 161 4.16 16.22 -5.25
N SER A 162 3.14 15.59 -5.85
CA SER A 162 2.96 14.13 -5.79
C SER A 162 4.08 13.38 -6.53
N ILE A 163 4.51 13.89 -7.69
CA ILE A 163 5.68 13.39 -8.42
C ILE A 163 6.94 13.54 -7.57
N ASN A 164 7.14 14.69 -6.94
CA ASN A 164 8.30 14.93 -6.09
C ASN A 164 8.33 14.01 -4.87
N ALA A 165 7.17 13.71 -4.28
CA ALA A 165 7.05 12.77 -3.18
C ALA A 165 7.40 11.34 -3.59
N ALA A 166 6.94 10.90 -4.76
CA ALA A 166 7.31 9.61 -5.33
C ALA A 166 8.82 9.53 -5.62
N ILE A 167 9.42 10.58 -6.21
CA ILE A 167 10.87 10.66 -6.47
C ILE A 167 11.67 10.58 -5.15
N ALA A 168 11.23 11.26 -4.09
CA ALA A 168 11.88 11.21 -2.79
C ALA A 168 11.95 9.78 -2.26
N VAL A 169 10.83 9.04 -2.28
CA VAL A 169 10.77 7.64 -1.83
C VAL A 169 11.67 6.74 -2.68
N LEU A 170 11.67 6.91 -4.00
CA LEU A 170 12.55 6.12 -4.90
C LEU A 170 14.04 6.40 -4.69
N ARG A 171 14.38 7.59 -4.18
CA ARG A 171 15.74 7.97 -3.76
C ARG A 171 16.08 7.54 -2.33
N GLY A 172 15.21 6.76 -1.67
CA GLY A 172 15.40 6.29 -0.30
C GLY A 172 15.20 7.39 0.74
N GLN A 173 14.41 8.42 0.43
CA GLN A 173 14.00 9.46 1.37
C GLN A 173 12.55 9.20 1.82
N GLN A 174 12.11 9.89 2.87
CA GLN A 174 10.70 9.85 3.26
C GLN A 174 9.87 10.72 2.32
N ALA A 175 8.61 10.33 2.09
CA ALA A 175 7.66 11.19 1.38
C ALA A 175 7.46 12.49 2.19
N PRO A 176 7.54 13.67 1.55
CA PRO A 176 7.20 14.93 2.19
C PRO A 176 5.70 14.96 2.54
N SER A 177 5.35 15.63 3.63
CA SER A 177 3.95 15.91 3.98
C SER A 177 3.26 16.71 2.85
N PRO A 178 1.98 16.47 2.54
CA PRO A 178 1.05 15.57 3.24
C PRO A 178 1.00 14.13 2.70
N PHE A 179 1.95 13.72 1.84
CA PHE A 179 1.95 12.40 1.23
C PHE A 179 2.44 11.33 2.23
N ASP A 180 1.71 10.21 2.31
CA ASP A 180 2.14 9.01 3.06
C ASP A 180 2.39 7.85 2.08
N ILE A 181 3.46 8.02 1.28
CA ILE A 181 3.98 7.01 0.35
C ILE A 181 5.09 6.22 1.07
N ARG A 182 4.89 4.91 1.24
CA ARG A 182 5.69 4.11 2.20
C ARG A 182 6.70 3.15 1.57
N ALA A 183 6.52 2.80 0.31
CA ALA A 183 7.31 1.76 -0.34
C ALA A 183 7.80 2.21 -1.72
N ARG A 184 8.97 1.72 -2.14
CA ARG A 184 9.49 1.98 -3.50
C ARG A 184 8.54 1.46 -4.58
N ARG A 185 7.90 0.30 -4.35
CA ARG A 185 6.90 -0.24 -5.26
C ARG A 185 5.72 0.72 -5.44
N GLU A 186 5.14 1.18 -4.33
CA GLU A 186 4.06 2.16 -4.32
C GLU A 186 4.48 3.46 -5.03
N ALA A 187 5.67 3.99 -4.69
CA ALA A 187 6.20 5.20 -5.33
C ALA A 187 6.43 5.03 -6.85
N LEU A 188 6.90 3.86 -7.31
CA LEU A 188 7.14 3.62 -8.73
C LEU A 188 5.83 3.41 -9.50
N LEU A 189 4.83 2.77 -8.89
CA LEU A 189 3.47 2.66 -9.44
C LEU A 189 2.87 4.06 -9.63
N LEU A 190 2.96 4.92 -8.61
CA LEU A 190 2.50 6.30 -8.63
C LEU A 190 3.25 7.14 -9.66
N LEU A 191 4.59 7.11 -9.66
CA LEU A 191 5.40 7.90 -10.60
C LEU A 191 5.12 7.51 -12.06
N SER A 192 4.94 6.21 -12.34
CA SER A 192 4.63 5.71 -13.68
C SER A 192 3.29 6.26 -14.21
N HIS A 193 2.36 6.56 -13.31
CA HIS A 193 1.07 7.16 -13.64
C HIS A 193 1.17 8.69 -13.73
N TYR A 194 1.64 9.36 -12.67
CA TYR A 194 1.64 10.82 -12.56
C TYR A 194 2.52 11.52 -13.61
N VAL A 195 3.58 10.87 -14.11
CA VAL A 195 4.32 11.43 -15.25
C VAL A 195 3.47 11.45 -16.52
N GLY A 196 2.51 10.53 -16.68
CA GLY A 196 1.49 10.64 -17.72
C GLY A 196 0.61 11.87 -17.49
N ASP A 197 -0.05 11.94 -16.32
CA ASP A 197 -1.00 12.99 -15.96
C ASP A 197 -0.45 14.40 -16.17
N ILE A 198 0.77 14.68 -15.70
CA ILE A 198 1.34 16.03 -15.78
C ILE A 198 1.59 16.49 -17.22
N HIS A 199 1.55 15.57 -18.19
CA HIS A 199 1.64 15.87 -19.62
C HIS A 199 0.29 15.88 -20.34
N GLN A 200 -0.80 15.48 -19.68
CA GLN A 200 -2.16 15.66 -20.19
C GLN A 200 -2.51 17.15 -20.02
N PRO A 201 -2.75 17.93 -21.10
CA PRO A 201 -2.98 19.37 -20.99
C PRO A 201 -4.07 19.78 -20.00
N LEU A 202 -5.21 19.09 -19.97
CA LEU A 202 -6.33 19.37 -19.06
C LEU A 202 -6.12 18.90 -17.61
N HIS A 203 -5.01 18.20 -17.32
CA HIS A 203 -4.60 17.88 -15.94
C HIS A 203 -3.78 18.98 -15.29
N VAL A 204 -3.25 19.90 -16.09
CA VAL A 204 -2.43 21.02 -15.60
C VAL A 204 -3.06 22.37 -15.95
N LYS A 205 -4.03 22.38 -16.86
CA LYS A 205 -4.62 23.60 -17.42
C LYS A 205 -6.15 23.56 -17.35
N ALA A 206 -6.75 24.63 -16.83
CA ALA A 206 -8.18 24.80 -16.71
C ALA A 206 -8.63 26.13 -17.32
N ALA A 207 -9.78 26.12 -18.00
CA ALA A 207 -10.46 27.36 -18.39
C ALA A 207 -11.28 27.86 -17.20
N TYR A 208 -11.02 29.09 -16.75
CA TYR A 208 -11.86 29.75 -15.75
C TYR A 208 -12.82 30.69 -16.44
N LEU A 209 -14.11 30.57 -16.15
CA LEU A 209 -15.16 31.28 -16.88
C LEU A 209 -15.94 32.21 -15.94
N ASP A 210 -16.34 33.37 -16.43
CA ASP A 210 -17.37 34.17 -15.76
C ASP A 210 -18.78 33.64 -16.08
N ALA A 211 -19.81 34.20 -15.46
CA ALA A 211 -21.21 33.77 -15.69
C ALA A 211 -21.69 33.95 -17.15
N ALA A 212 -20.99 34.73 -17.97
CA ALA A 212 -21.26 34.90 -19.39
C ALA A 212 -20.49 33.91 -20.28
N GLY A 213 -19.64 33.07 -19.70
CA GLY A 213 -18.80 32.11 -20.43
C GLY A 213 -17.55 32.73 -21.04
N GLN A 214 -17.14 33.91 -20.59
CA GLN A 214 -15.87 34.52 -20.98
C GLN A 214 -14.75 34.02 -20.10
N THR A 215 -13.58 33.75 -20.69
CA THR A 215 -12.40 33.35 -19.93
C THR A 215 -11.92 34.51 -19.04
N VAL A 216 -11.61 34.20 -17.79
CA VAL A 216 -11.10 35.14 -16.78
C VAL A 216 -9.83 34.60 -16.12
N ASP A 217 -8.96 35.50 -15.67
CA ASP A 217 -7.84 35.14 -14.80
C ASP A 217 -8.35 35.11 -13.35
N PRO A 218 -8.43 33.93 -12.71
CA PRO A 218 -9.01 33.82 -11.39
C PRO A 218 -8.14 34.49 -10.30
N ASP A 219 -6.83 34.62 -10.50
CA ASP A 219 -5.98 35.33 -9.52
C ASP A 219 -6.12 36.84 -9.65
N ALA A 220 -6.48 37.36 -10.83
CA ALA A 220 -6.80 38.77 -11.02
C ALA A 220 -8.19 39.10 -10.44
N ALA A 221 -9.13 38.16 -10.50
CA ALA A 221 -10.47 38.29 -9.92
C ALA A 221 -10.50 38.14 -8.38
N GLY A 222 -9.44 37.55 -7.80
CA GLY A 222 -9.24 37.38 -6.35
C GLY A 222 -10.02 36.22 -5.71
N HIS A 223 -11.09 35.73 -6.34
CA HIS A 223 -11.80 34.51 -5.95
C HIS A 223 -12.59 33.93 -7.13
N ILE A 224 -12.68 32.61 -7.21
CA ILE A 224 -13.54 31.91 -8.19
C ILE A 224 -14.96 31.79 -7.63
N ASP A 225 -15.96 32.07 -8.46
CA ASP A 225 -17.35 31.71 -8.15
C ASP A 225 -17.53 30.19 -8.35
N PRO A 226 -17.86 29.40 -7.29
CA PRO A 226 -18.10 27.96 -7.42
C PRO A 226 -19.21 27.61 -8.42
N LYS A 227 -20.08 28.56 -8.78
CA LYS A 227 -21.10 28.41 -9.83
C LYS A 227 -20.57 28.60 -11.25
N THR A 228 -19.27 28.75 -11.41
CA THR A 228 -18.62 28.88 -12.71
C THR A 228 -17.43 27.94 -12.90
N ASP A 229 -17.06 27.21 -11.84
CA ASP A 229 -15.95 26.26 -11.84
C ASP A 229 -16.10 25.21 -12.96
N THR A 230 -15.06 25.04 -13.75
CA THR A 230 -15.01 24.08 -14.86
C THR A 230 -14.42 22.73 -14.44
N ALA A 231 -13.82 22.64 -13.25
CA ALA A 231 -13.14 21.46 -12.70
C ALA A 231 -12.18 20.80 -13.71
N GLY A 232 -11.19 21.56 -14.19
CA GLY A 232 -10.25 21.09 -15.21
C GLY A 232 -10.89 20.74 -16.56
N GLY A 233 -12.11 21.21 -16.83
CA GLY A 233 -12.89 20.83 -18.02
C GLY A 233 -13.84 19.65 -17.82
N ASN A 234 -13.92 19.06 -16.62
CA ASN A 234 -14.91 18.02 -16.30
C ASN A 234 -16.36 18.52 -16.31
N GLN A 235 -16.56 19.85 -16.18
CA GLN A 235 -17.86 20.50 -16.32
C GLN A 235 -18.08 21.12 -17.71
N ILE A 236 -17.19 20.90 -18.67
CA ILE A 236 -17.33 21.38 -20.06
C ILE A 236 -17.76 20.20 -20.93
N PHE A 237 -18.82 20.39 -21.72
CA PHE A 237 -19.47 19.32 -22.49
C PHE A 237 -19.53 19.65 -23.98
N ASP A 238 -18.99 18.75 -24.81
CA ASP A 238 -19.25 18.66 -26.25
C ASP A 238 -20.38 17.65 -26.48
N GLY A 239 -21.59 18.19 -26.63
CA GLY A 239 -22.81 17.38 -26.66
C GLY A 239 -22.98 16.58 -25.37
N ALA A 240 -22.88 15.24 -25.47
CA ALA A 240 -23.00 14.33 -24.33
C ALA A 240 -21.65 13.96 -23.69
N ARG A 241 -20.54 14.34 -24.31
CA ARG A 241 -19.18 13.99 -23.86
C ARG A 241 -18.59 15.13 -23.06
N ARG A 242 -17.78 14.81 -22.05
CA ARG A 242 -17.00 15.80 -21.32
C ARG A 242 -15.73 16.12 -22.11
N LEU A 243 -15.38 17.39 -22.23
CA LEU A 243 -14.17 17.81 -22.91
C LEU A 243 -12.93 17.16 -22.30
N HIS A 244 -12.87 17.07 -20.96
CA HIS A 244 -11.78 16.38 -20.25
C HIS A 244 -11.61 14.93 -20.73
N SER A 245 -12.70 14.15 -20.75
CA SER A 245 -12.70 12.77 -21.23
C SER A 245 -12.27 12.60 -22.69
N GLU A 246 -12.50 13.62 -23.53
CA GLU A 246 -12.02 13.60 -24.92
C GLU A 246 -10.52 13.83 -25.02
N TRP A 247 -9.92 14.58 -24.09
CA TRP A 247 -8.46 14.77 -24.02
C TRP A 247 -7.74 13.59 -23.39
N ASP A 248 -8.38 12.91 -22.43
CA ASP A 248 -7.93 11.64 -21.87
C ASP A 248 -7.82 10.56 -22.94
N GLY A 249 -8.81 10.52 -23.85
CA GLY A 249 -8.85 9.60 -24.97
C GLY A 249 -7.70 9.83 -25.94
N THR A 250 -6.96 8.78 -26.27
CA THR A 250 -5.83 8.83 -27.21
C THR A 250 -6.19 8.24 -28.58
N PRO A 251 -5.58 8.74 -29.68
CA PRO A 251 -5.71 8.12 -30.98
C PRO A 251 -5.26 6.66 -30.96
N GLN A 252 -6.12 5.73 -31.42
CA GLN A 252 -5.83 4.29 -31.40
C GLN A 252 -4.53 3.91 -32.12
N THR A 253 -4.07 4.74 -33.06
CA THR A 253 -2.81 4.55 -33.78
C THR A 253 -1.57 4.71 -32.90
N LEU A 254 -1.71 5.34 -31.74
CA LEU A 254 -0.66 5.55 -30.75
C LEU A 254 -0.66 4.51 -29.63
N ASN A 255 -1.67 3.62 -29.60
CA ASN A 255 -1.77 2.60 -28.57
C ASN A 255 -0.62 1.58 -28.68
N VAL A 256 -0.27 0.97 -27.56
CA VAL A 256 0.73 -0.11 -27.54
C VAL A 256 0.34 -1.22 -28.53
N GLY A 257 1.26 -1.58 -29.42
CA GLY A 257 1.04 -2.60 -30.46
C GLY A 257 0.45 -2.07 -31.77
N ALA A 258 0.03 -0.82 -31.84
CA ALA A 258 -0.40 -0.18 -33.08
C ALA A 258 0.78 0.12 -34.02
N VAL A 259 0.50 0.26 -35.31
CA VAL A 259 1.49 0.47 -36.38
C VAL A 259 2.39 1.70 -36.10
N ASN A 260 1.82 2.79 -35.59
CA ASN A 260 2.55 4.04 -35.39
C ASN A 260 3.21 4.12 -34.00
N PHE A 261 3.07 3.12 -33.13
CA PHE A 261 3.69 3.16 -31.80
C PHE A 261 5.22 3.22 -31.86
N GLY A 262 5.85 2.68 -32.91
CA GLY A 262 7.30 2.85 -33.16
C GLY A 262 7.69 4.33 -33.35
N SER A 263 6.91 5.08 -34.12
CA SER A 263 7.12 6.52 -34.33
C SER A 263 7.01 7.32 -33.02
N LEU A 264 6.09 6.92 -32.12
CA LEU A 264 5.99 7.53 -30.79
C LEU A 264 7.29 7.35 -29.98
N VAL A 265 7.90 6.16 -30.03
CA VAL A 265 9.19 5.90 -29.38
C VAL A 265 10.32 6.72 -30.01
N ASP A 266 10.34 6.86 -31.34
CA ASP A 266 11.35 7.66 -32.04
C ASP A 266 11.23 9.15 -31.66
N LYS A 267 10.01 9.68 -31.59
CA LYS A 267 9.75 11.03 -31.04
C LYS A 267 10.26 11.15 -29.61
N ALA A 268 9.99 10.17 -28.76
CA ALA A 268 10.42 10.17 -27.37
C ALA A 268 11.95 10.17 -27.22
N ARG A 269 12.69 9.48 -28.11
CA ARG A 269 14.18 9.52 -28.14
C ARG A 269 14.73 10.91 -28.41
N ALA A 270 13.99 11.76 -29.12
CA ALA A 270 14.40 13.11 -29.46
C ALA A 270 14.10 14.15 -28.35
N VAL A 271 13.38 13.76 -27.29
CA VAL A 271 13.04 14.68 -26.20
C VAL A 271 14.29 14.97 -25.36
N THR A 272 14.64 16.24 -25.24
CA THR A 272 15.74 16.69 -24.38
C THR A 272 15.40 16.49 -22.90
N ALA A 273 16.38 16.04 -22.12
CA ALA A 273 16.23 15.91 -20.67
C ALA A 273 16.04 17.27 -19.99
N SER A 274 15.26 17.30 -18.92
CA SER A 274 15.13 18.46 -18.05
C SER A 274 16.48 18.82 -17.40
N ALA A 275 16.67 20.11 -17.14
CA ALA A 275 17.91 20.63 -16.56
C ALA A 275 17.82 20.71 -15.02
N GLY A 276 18.97 20.66 -14.35
CA GLY A 276 19.07 20.87 -12.91
C GLY A 276 18.63 19.66 -12.07
N ASP A 277 18.31 19.91 -10.80
CA ASP A 277 17.94 18.86 -9.85
C ASP A 277 16.59 18.21 -10.24
N PRO A 278 16.50 16.87 -10.27
CA PRO A 278 15.26 16.11 -10.44
C PRO A 278 14.04 16.61 -9.66
N VAL A 279 14.20 17.15 -8.45
CA VAL A 279 13.07 17.65 -7.65
C VAL A 279 12.40 18.90 -8.24
N THR A 280 13.05 19.55 -9.21
CA THR A 280 12.49 20.70 -9.93
C THR A 280 11.84 20.31 -11.25
N TRP A 281 12.00 19.07 -11.69
CA TRP A 281 11.59 18.65 -13.03
C TRP A 281 10.07 18.62 -13.19
N SER A 282 9.31 18.22 -12.17
CA SER A 282 7.84 18.21 -12.24
C SER A 282 7.26 19.61 -12.47
N ALA A 283 7.77 20.64 -11.79
CA ALA A 283 7.36 22.04 -12.02
C ALA A 283 7.74 22.54 -13.43
N GLN A 284 8.90 22.13 -13.95
CA GLN A 284 9.30 22.40 -15.34
C GLN A 284 8.36 21.71 -16.34
N TRP A 285 7.95 20.46 -16.07
CA TRP A 285 7.02 19.72 -16.91
C TRP A 285 5.62 20.33 -16.89
N ALA A 286 5.12 20.71 -15.72
CA ALA A 286 3.86 21.44 -15.61
C ALA A 286 3.90 22.76 -16.41
N THR A 287 4.99 23.53 -16.29
CA THR A 287 5.21 24.75 -17.08
C THR A 287 5.21 24.47 -18.58
N ASP A 288 5.93 23.45 -19.05
CA ASP A 288 5.92 23.02 -20.45
C ASP A 288 4.50 22.65 -20.92
N THR A 289 3.76 21.87 -20.12
CA THR A 289 2.36 21.48 -20.40
C THR A 289 1.43 22.69 -20.51
N ILE A 290 1.56 23.69 -19.63
CA ILE A 290 0.77 24.94 -19.69
C ILE A 290 1.03 25.70 -20.99
N GLN A 291 2.29 25.76 -21.42
CA GLN A 291 2.72 26.51 -22.61
C GLN A 291 2.26 25.83 -23.90
N VAL A 292 2.50 24.52 -24.03
CA VAL A 292 2.12 23.75 -25.22
C VAL A 292 0.62 23.44 -25.27
N GLY A 293 -0.06 23.47 -24.12
CA GLY A 293 -1.49 23.18 -23.97
C GLY A 293 -2.42 24.34 -24.34
N LYS A 294 -1.91 25.52 -24.74
CA LYS A 294 -2.74 26.66 -25.18
C LYS A 294 -3.79 26.30 -26.25
N PRO A 295 -3.49 25.46 -27.26
CA PRO A 295 -4.48 25.06 -28.26
C PRO A 295 -5.70 24.31 -27.68
N ALA A 296 -5.63 23.79 -26.45
CA ALA A 296 -6.72 23.02 -25.86
C ALA A 296 -8.02 23.83 -25.67
N PHE A 297 -7.91 25.15 -25.45
CA PHE A 297 -9.06 26.05 -25.31
C PHE A 297 -9.16 27.10 -26.42
N GLU A 298 -8.26 27.05 -27.40
CA GLU A 298 -8.19 28.05 -28.47
C GLU A 298 -9.37 27.92 -29.44
N ASN A 299 -9.98 29.07 -29.78
CA ASN A 299 -11.16 29.16 -30.65
C ASN A 299 -12.41 28.43 -30.13
N LEU A 300 -12.48 28.17 -28.83
CA LEU A 300 -13.67 27.63 -28.17
C LEU A 300 -14.53 28.75 -27.58
N SER A 301 -15.84 28.52 -27.53
CA SER A 301 -16.77 29.39 -26.79
C SER A 301 -17.65 28.55 -25.87
N PHE A 302 -17.99 29.12 -24.71
CA PHE A 302 -18.65 28.39 -23.63
C PHE A 302 -20.00 29.01 -23.30
N LYS A 303 -21.00 28.16 -23.08
CA LYS A 303 -22.35 28.59 -22.68
C LYS A 303 -22.82 27.80 -21.47
N LEU A 304 -23.09 28.50 -20.37
CA LEU A 304 -23.60 27.89 -19.14
C LEU A 304 -24.94 27.18 -19.42
N LYS A 305 -25.06 25.93 -18.97
CA LYS A 305 -26.31 25.16 -18.99
C LYS A 305 -27.20 25.64 -17.85
N SER A 306 -28.49 25.81 -18.14
CA SER A 306 -29.49 26.18 -17.13
C SER A 306 -30.00 24.96 -16.36
N GLY A 307 -30.09 25.06 -15.02
CA GLY A 307 -30.91 24.17 -14.18
C GLY A 307 -30.20 23.04 -13.42
N GLY A 308 -28.87 23.04 -13.31
CA GLY A 308 -28.09 22.05 -12.54
C GLY A 308 -27.70 22.51 -11.12
N ALA A 309 -27.43 21.55 -10.22
CA ALA A 309 -26.87 21.83 -8.89
C ALA A 309 -25.37 22.18 -8.94
N THR A 310 -24.67 21.73 -9.99
CA THR A 310 -23.30 22.09 -10.34
C THR A 310 -23.30 22.87 -11.65
N PRO A 311 -22.37 23.80 -11.84
CA PRO A 311 -22.25 24.46 -13.13
C PRO A 311 -21.80 23.47 -14.19
N GLU A 312 -22.47 23.49 -15.34
CA GLU A 312 -22.09 22.73 -16.53
C GLU A 312 -22.09 23.68 -17.72
N TRP A 313 -21.16 23.50 -18.65
CA TRP A 313 -20.94 24.37 -19.79
C TRP A 313 -21.05 23.58 -21.08
N ASN A 314 -21.81 24.08 -22.06
CA ASN A 314 -21.69 23.59 -23.44
C ASN A 314 -20.52 24.29 -24.12
N VAL A 315 -19.67 23.53 -24.81
CA VAL A 315 -18.62 24.09 -25.66
C VAL A 315 -19.05 24.10 -27.13
N VAL A 316 -18.65 25.13 -27.86
CA VAL A 316 -18.79 25.26 -29.31
C VAL A 316 -17.40 25.52 -29.89
N GLY A 317 -17.08 24.86 -31.00
CA GLY A 317 -15.77 24.96 -31.68
C GLY A 317 -14.95 23.66 -31.69
N VAL A 318 -15.47 22.58 -31.09
CA VAL A 318 -14.89 21.22 -31.17
C VAL A 318 -15.28 20.59 -32.51
N ASP A 319 -14.54 20.94 -33.56
CA ASP A 319 -14.73 20.43 -34.93
C ASP A 319 -13.59 19.48 -35.35
N SER A 320 -13.58 19.04 -36.62
CA SER A 320 -12.51 18.15 -37.13
C SER A 320 -11.12 18.80 -37.04
N ALA A 321 -11.00 20.10 -37.30
CA ALA A 321 -9.73 20.81 -37.23
C ALA A 321 -9.23 20.92 -35.78
N TYR A 322 -10.14 21.14 -34.82
CA TYR A 322 -9.82 21.06 -33.40
C TYR A 322 -9.30 19.66 -33.03
N ASN A 323 -10.02 18.61 -33.42
CA ASN A 323 -9.66 17.23 -33.09
C ASN A 323 -8.31 16.82 -33.69
N GLU A 324 -8.01 17.20 -34.94
CA GLU A 324 -6.71 16.94 -35.57
C GLU A 324 -5.55 17.64 -34.84
N ARG A 325 -5.74 18.90 -34.42
CA ARG A 325 -4.76 19.61 -33.59
C ARG A 325 -4.58 18.96 -32.23
N ALA A 326 -5.68 18.58 -31.57
CA ALA A 326 -5.67 17.92 -30.29
C ALA A 326 -4.92 16.58 -30.37
N ASP A 327 -5.21 15.76 -31.37
CA ASP A 327 -4.56 14.47 -31.58
C ASP A 327 -3.06 14.60 -31.88
N SER A 328 -2.66 15.61 -32.66
CA SER A 328 -1.24 15.91 -32.86
C SER A 328 -0.55 16.30 -31.55
N LEU A 329 -1.18 17.13 -30.73
CA LEU A 329 -0.64 17.54 -29.44
C LEU A 329 -0.55 16.35 -28.47
N LYS A 330 -1.57 15.49 -28.42
CA LYS A 330 -1.55 14.26 -27.62
C LYS A 330 -0.37 13.36 -27.98
N ALA A 331 -0.08 13.19 -29.27
CA ALA A 331 1.08 12.41 -29.71
C ALA A 331 2.42 12.98 -29.21
N GLU A 332 2.57 14.30 -29.21
CA GLU A 332 3.77 14.96 -28.68
C GLU A 332 3.87 14.82 -27.15
N GLN A 333 2.76 14.99 -26.44
CA GLN A 333 2.74 14.87 -24.97
C GLN A 333 2.99 13.45 -24.49
N LEU A 334 2.41 12.43 -25.13
CA LEU A 334 2.68 11.03 -24.82
C LEU A 334 4.17 10.67 -25.02
N ALA A 335 4.79 11.17 -26.10
CA ALA A 335 6.21 10.99 -26.34
C ALA A 335 7.06 11.69 -25.27
N LYS A 336 6.73 12.93 -24.90
CA LYS A 336 7.39 13.68 -23.83
C LYS A 336 7.27 12.96 -22.48
N ALA A 337 6.08 12.49 -22.12
CA ALA A 337 5.83 11.78 -20.87
C ALA A 337 6.66 10.49 -20.79
N GLY A 338 6.63 9.66 -21.82
CA GLY A 338 7.41 8.41 -21.85
C GLY A 338 8.92 8.65 -21.80
N ALA A 339 9.40 9.68 -22.50
CA ALA A 339 10.81 10.09 -22.44
C ALA A 339 11.21 10.59 -21.05
N ARG A 340 10.40 11.47 -20.45
CA ARG A 340 10.68 12.07 -19.13
C ARG A 340 10.60 11.03 -18.02
N LEU A 341 9.69 10.06 -18.09
CA LEU A 341 9.66 8.90 -17.19
C LEU A 341 10.97 8.09 -17.30
N ALA A 342 11.44 7.79 -18.51
CA ALA A 342 12.72 7.09 -18.68
C ALA A 342 13.92 7.92 -18.18
N GLN A 343 13.91 9.23 -18.42
CA GLN A 343 14.98 10.15 -18.02
C GLN A 343 15.06 10.32 -16.51
N ILE A 344 13.93 10.47 -15.81
CA ILE A 344 13.93 10.59 -14.35
C ILE A 344 14.45 9.30 -13.71
N LEU A 345 14.00 8.13 -14.19
CA LEU A 345 14.44 6.83 -13.68
C LEU A 345 15.94 6.60 -13.92
N LYS A 346 16.48 6.97 -15.09
CA LYS A 346 17.93 6.93 -15.35
C LYS A 346 18.73 7.90 -14.48
N THR A 347 18.15 9.05 -14.16
CA THR A 347 18.82 10.06 -13.33
C THR A 347 18.90 9.63 -11.87
N ILE A 348 17.82 9.07 -11.32
CA ILE A 348 17.82 8.59 -9.93
C ILE A 348 18.54 7.24 -9.77
N TRP A 349 18.61 6.44 -10.83
CA TRP A 349 19.30 5.15 -10.88
C TRP A 349 20.29 5.08 -12.05
N PRO A 350 21.47 5.73 -11.94
CA PRO A 350 22.47 5.75 -13.00
C PRO A 350 23.08 4.35 -13.25
N GLU A 351 23.79 4.19 -14.36
CA GLU A 351 24.40 2.89 -14.70
C GLU A 351 25.36 2.38 -13.61
N GLY A 352 25.25 1.09 -13.30
CA GLY A 352 26.01 0.43 -12.23
C GLY A 352 25.53 0.77 -10.82
N SER A 353 24.45 1.55 -10.66
CA SER A 353 23.86 1.81 -9.35
C SER A 353 23.06 0.61 -8.82
N SER A 354 22.95 0.55 -7.50
CA SER A 354 21.93 -0.22 -6.80
C SER A 354 21.00 0.78 -6.10
N PRO A 355 19.75 0.39 -5.79
CA PRO A 355 18.86 1.26 -5.02
C PRO A 355 19.55 1.67 -3.71
N PRO A 356 19.48 2.95 -3.31
CA PRO A 356 19.99 3.36 -2.00
C PRO A 356 19.28 2.57 -0.90
N PRO A 357 19.92 2.33 0.27
CA PRO A 357 19.25 1.67 1.37
C PRO A 357 18.07 2.50 1.90
N PRO A 358 17.14 1.87 2.62
CA PRO A 358 16.01 2.55 3.23
C PRO A 358 16.34 3.80 4.03
N ALA A 359 15.49 4.83 3.92
CA ALA A 359 15.45 5.87 4.95
C ALA A 359 15.17 5.21 6.31
N ALA A 360 15.96 5.58 7.32
CA ALA A 360 15.66 5.20 8.69
C ALA A 360 14.24 5.70 9.06
N PRO A 361 13.42 4.89 9.75
CA PRO A 361 12.10 5.32 10.17
C PRO A 361 12.22 6.55 11.08
N THR A 362 11.29 7.49 10.92
CA THR A 362 11.13 8.64 11.83
C THR A 362 10.94 8.13 13.26
N ALA A 363 11.40 8.89 14.27
CA ALA A 363 11.25 8.52 15.67
C ALA A 363 9.78 8.19 15.96
N CYS A 364 9.53 6.90 16.20
CA CYS A 364 8.19 6.36 16.39
C CYS A 364 7.71 6.78 17.78
N SER A 365 6.64 7.58 17.85
CA SER A 365 6.04 7.98 19.12
C SER A 365 5.63 6.74 19.93
N PRO A 366 5.71 6.74 21.27
CA PRO A 366 5.27 5.59 22.06
C PRO A 366 3.78 5.29 21.83
N LEU A 367 3.42 4.00 21.81
CA LEU A 367 2.01 3.59 21.83
C LEU A 367 1.34 4.09 23.12
N PRO A 368 0.12 4.64 23.05
CA PRO A 368 -0.72 4.80 24.23
C PRO A 368 -0.99 3.42 24.87
N GLU A 369 -1.16 3.37 26.19
CA GLU A 369 -1.68 2.17 26.84
C GLU A 369 -3.06 1.84 26.25
N HIS A 370 -3.23 0.60 25.77
CA HIS A 370 -4.51 0.11 25.28
C HIS A 370 -4.82 -1.28 25.84
N THR A 371 -6.11 -1.57 25.97
CA THR A 371 -6.60 -2.90 26.34
C THR A 371 -6.29 -3.89 25.22
N PRO A 372 -5.73 -5.08 25.51
CA PRO A 372 -5.46 -6.07 24.49
C PRO A 372 -6.72 -6.41 23.68
N PRO A 373 -6.63 -6.46 22.34
CA PRO A 373 -7.75 -6.81 21.49
C PRO A 373 -8.19 -8.24 21.72
N ALA A 374 -9.47 -8.51 21.45
CA ALA A 374 -9.98 -9.88 21.42
C ALA A 374 -9.20 -10.72 20.39
N GLY A 375 -8.98 -11.99 20.73
CA GLY A 375 -8.40 -12.96 19.81
C GLY A 375 -9.24 -13.16 18.55
N TYR A 376 -8.72 -13.90 17.58
CA TYR A 376 -9.48 -14.26 16.38
C TYR A 376 -10.51 -15.34 16.68
N LEU A 377 -10.22 -16.21 17.65
CA LEU A 377 -11.02 -17.39 17.92
C LEU A 377 -11.78 -17.23 19.24
N SER A 378 -13.07 -17.54 19.22
CA SER A 378 -13.78 -17.76 20.48
C SER A 378 -13.25 -19.04 21.16
N PRO A 379 -13.39 -19.17 22.49
CA PRO A 379 -12.91 -20.37 23.20
C PRO A 379 -13.44 -21.70 22.62
N ALA A 380 -14.66 -21.70 22.07
CA ALA A 380 -15.27 -22.89 21.46
C ALA A 380 -14.65 -23.27 20.10
N LEU A 381 -13.94 -22.36 19.44
CA LEU A 381 -13.31 -22.57 18.14
C LEU A 381 -11.81 -22.91 18.24
N LEU A 382 -11.24 -22.85 19.44
CA LEU A 382 -9.86 -23.23 19.71
C LEU A 382 -9.70 -24.76 19.66
N PRO A 383 -8.58 -25.28 19.15
CA PRO A 383 -8.29 -26.71 19.20
C PRO A 383 -8.25 -27.22 20.64
N ASP A 384 -8.86 -28.39 20.90
CA ASP A 384 -8.73 -29.05 22.20
C ASP A 384 -7.38 -29.77 22.30
N ILE A 385 -6.36 -29.03 22.73
CA ILE A 385 -5.00 -29.55 22.83
C ILE A 385 -4.84 -30.63 23.91
N ALA A 386 -5.76 -30.72 24.89
CA ALA A 386 -5.66 -31.69 25.97
C ALA A 386 -5.81 -33.14 25.46
N THR A 387 -6.44 -33.33 24.30
CA THR A 387 -6.71 -34.65 23.72
C THR A 387 -5.51 -35.32 23.06
N TRP A 388 -4.52 -34.54 22.61
CA TRP A 388 -3.41 -35.06 21.81
C TRP A 388 -2.04 -34.54 22.24
N LEU A 389 -1.97 -33.48 23.05
CA LEU A 389 -0.69 -33.01 23.56
C LEU A 389 -0.09 -34.11 24.46
N PRO A 390 1.22 -34.42 24.34
CA PRO A 390 1.84 -35.40 25.21
C PRO A 390 1.60 -35.08 26.69
N ALA A 391 1.50 -36.08 27.55
CA ALA A 391 1.41 -35.83 28.98
C ALA A 391 2.72 -35.21 29.48
N ALA A 392 2.62 -34.24 30.40
CA ALA A 392 3.80 -33.72 31.06
C ALA A 392 4.51 -34.84 31.85
N PRO A 393 5.84 -34.95 31.81
CA PRO A 393 6.58 -35.92 32.60
C PRO A 393 6.16 -35.93 34.08
N SER A 394 5.85 -37.12 34.60
CA SER A 394 5.46 -37.29 36.00
C SER A 394 6.68 -37.20 36.93
N SER A 395 6.45 -36.75 38.16
CA SER A 395 7.50 -36.68 39.18
C SER A 395 8.16 -38.05 39.40
N GLY A 396 9.49 -38.09 39.42
CA GLY A 396 10.28 -39.32 39.58
C GLY A 396 10.42 -40.19 38.33
N SER A 397 9.78 -39.85 37.21
CA SER A 397 9.94 -40.58 35.95
C SER A 397 11.32 -40.35 35.30
N ALA A 398 11.74 -41.29 34.44
CA ALA A 398 12.95 -41.13 33.62
C ALA A 398 12.88 -39.89 32.71
N ALA A 399 11.69 -39.56 32.18
CA ALA A 399 11.48 -38.35 31.40
C ALA A 399 11.69 -37.07 32.23
N GLN A 400 11.22 -37.04 33.48
CA GLN A 400 11.49 -35.90 34.37
C GLN A 400 12.98 -35.80 34.76
N ALA A 401 13.67 -36.93 34.90
CA ALA A 401 15.11 -36.95 35.14
C ALA A 401 15.88 -36.35 33.94
N ALA A 402 15.49 -36.69 32.72
CA ALA A 402 16.06 -36.13 31.49
C ALA A 402 15.77 -34.62 31.36
N ASP A 403 14.55 -34.18 31.64
CA ASP A 403 14.17 -32.76 31.71
C ASP A 403 15.08 -31.98 32.69
N ASN A 404 15.33 -32.55 33.87
CA ASN A 404 16.17 -31.93 34.89
C ASN A 404 17.65 -31.84 34.47
N GLU A 405 18.16 -32.86 33.78
CA GLU A 405 19.52 -32.87 33.23
C GLU A 405 19.68 -31.81 32.14
N ALA A 406 18.76 -31.78 31.19
CA ALA A 406 18.76 -30.79 30.13
C ALA A 406 18.70 -29.34 30.65
N ILE A 407 17.98 -29.08 31.76
CA ILE A 407 17.96 -27.76 32.39
C ILE A 407 19.29 -27.39 33.06
N ARG A 408 19.97 -28.35 33.70
CA ARG A 408 21.31 -28.10 34.24
C ARG A 408 22.28 -27.77 33.10
N ASP A 409 22.14 -28.49 32.00
CA ASP A 409 22.97 -28.35 30.81
C ASP A 409 22.76 -27.01 30.10
N ALA A 410 21.51 -26.65 29.80
CA ALA A 410 21.16 -25.35 29.22
C ALA A 410 21.59 -24.19 30.12
N GLY A 411 21.46 -24.36 31.44
CA GLY A 411 21.87 -23.38 32.43
C GLY A 411 23.38 -23.08 32.44
N ARG A 412 24.24 -23.88 31.80
CA ARG A 412 25.67 -23.56 31.64
C ARG A 412 25.90 -22.32 30.78
N ALA A 413 24.97 -21.99 29.89
CA ALA A 413 25.04 -20.80 29.04
C ALA A 413 24.57 -19.51 29.75
N LEU A 414 24.02 -19.63 30.96
CA LEU A 414 23.35 -18.53 31.66
C LEU A 414 24.26 -17.32 31.91
N SER A 415 25.54 -17.51 32.23
CA SER A 415 26.46 -16.41 32.53
C SER A 415 27.07 -15.72 31.30
N GLY A 416 26.81 -16.22 30.09
CA GLY A 416 27.40 -15.72 28.85
C GLY A 416 26.46 -14.84 28.01
N ALA A 417 26.92 -14.47 26.82
CA ALA A 417 26.15 -13.68 25.85
C ALA A 417 24.79 -14.32 25.51
N ARG A 418 24.73 -15.66 25.45
CA ARG A 418 23.48 -16.39 25.21
C ARG A 418 22.49 -16.26 26.37
N GLY A 419 22.97 -16.19 27.61
CA GLY A 419 22.15 -15.91 28.79
C GLY A 419 21.60 -14.49 28.78
N MET A 420 22.41 -13.50 28.41
CA MET A 420 21.95 -12.12 28.19
C MET A 420 20.83 -12.06 27.13
N GLN A 421 21.03 -12.73 26.00
CA GLN A 421 19.97 -12.84 24.98
C GLN A 421 18.73 -13.53 25.55
N ALA A 422 18.88 -14.58 26.35
CA ALA A 422 17.74 -15.28 26.95
C ALA A 422 16.92 -14.38 27.89
N ALA A 423 17.57 -13.48 28.62
CA ALA A 423 16.89 -12.46 29.43
C ALA A 423 16.18 -11.42 28.54
N LEU A 424 16.81 -10.98 27.45
CA LEU A 424 16.20 -10.05 26.48
C LEU A 424 14.99 -10.64 25.74
N ASP A 425 14.99 -11.95 25.52
CA ASP A 425 13.88 -12.71 24.94
C ASP A 425 12.72 -12.92 25.93
N ASP A 426 12.87 -12.50 27.19
CA ASP A 426 11.78 -12.50 28.18
C ASP A 426 10.83 -11.31 27.99
N VAL A 427 10.19 -11.27 26.82
CA VAL A 427 9.26 -10.21 26.42
C VAL A 427 7.95 -10.81 25.92
N PHE A 428 6.86 -10.07 26.14
CA PHE A 428 5.52 -10.47 25.73
C PHE A 428 4.84 -9.42 24.85
N LEU A 429 5.14 -8.13 25.02
CA LEU A 429 4.50 -7.06 24.25
C LEU A 429 4.88 -7.15 22.76
N PRO A 430 3.93 -7.02 21.82
CA PRO A 430 4.18 -7.16 20.38
C PRO A 430 5.35 -6.32 19.86
N GLY A 431 5.44 -5.05 20.28
CA GLY A 431 6.54 -4.16 19.88
C GLY A 431 7.90 -4.62 20.39
N GLU A 432 7.99 -5.10 21.63
CA GLU A 432 9.24 -5.65 22.18
C GLU A 432 9.64 -6.96 21.49
N VAL A 433 8.64 -7.82 21.21
CA VAL A 433 8.82 -9.09 20.49
C VAL A 433 9.31 -8.82 19.06
N ALA A 434 8.70 -7.88 18.34
CA ALA A 434 9.05 -7.53 16.95
C ALA A 434 10.50 -7.05 16.79
N LEU A 435 11.03 -6.29 17.75
CA LEU A 435 12.42 -5.82 17.76
C LEU A 435 13.44 -6.98 17.76
N ARG A 436 13.06 -8.13 18.33
CA ARG A 436 13.95 -9.29 18.44
C ARG A 436 14.21 -10.00 17.10
N PHE A 437 13.35 -9.80 16.10
CA PHE A 437 13.50 -10.43 14.79
C PHE A 437 14.43 -9.68 13.84
N LYS A 438 14.90 -8.47 14.19
CA LYS A 438 15.70 -7.62 13.30
C LYS A 438 16.86 -8.35 12.62
N ALA A 439 17.61 -9.15 13.39
CA ALA A 439 18.73 -9.92 12.85
C ALA A 439 18.29 -11.03 11.87
N ALA A 440 17.17 -11.70 12.15
CA ALA A 440 16.64 -12.77 11.31
C ALA A 440 15.96 -12.22 10.05
N LEU A 441 15.16 -11.17 10.20
CA LEU A 441 14.34 -10.58 9.14
C LEU A 441 15.11 -9.58 8.26
N GLY A 442 16.12 -8.90 8.82
CA GLY A 442 16.91 -7.86 8.13
C GLY A 442 16.31 -6.45 8.21
N VAL A 443 15.14 -6.29 8.83
CA VAL A 443 14.49 -4.99 9.07
C VAL A 443 14.00 -4.90 10.50
N GLU A 444 14.00 -3.70 11.06
CA GLU A 444 13.37 -3.41 12.34
C GLU A 444 11.88 -3.11 12.15
N LEU A 445 11.02 -3.88 12.81
CA LEU A 445 9.57 -3.69 12.77
C LEU A 445 9.07 -3.09 14.08
N ASN A 446 8.15 -2.14 13.96
CA ASN A 446 7.50 -1.45 15.07
C ASN A 446 6.07 -1.05 14.65
N HIS A 447 5.32 -0.47 15.58
CA HIS A 447 3.93 -0.09 15.34
C HIS A 447 3.75 1.06 14.33
N CYS A 448 4.80 1.79 13.96
CA CYS A 448 4.73 2.83 12.95
C CYS A 448 4.85 2.27 11.53
N ASN A 449 5.75 1.30 11.32
CA ASN A 449 6.00 0.72 10.00
C ASN A 449 5.26 -0.60 9.74
N ALA A 450 4.80 -1.31 10.79
CA ALA A 450 4.01 -2.53 10.69
C ALA A 450 2.88 -2.62 11.74
N PRO A 451 1.95 -1.64 11.80
CA PRO A 451 0.85 -1.64 12.77
C PRO A 451 -0.07 -2.86 12.67
N ARG A 452 -0.38 -3.35 11.46
CA ARG A 452 -1.23 -4.55 11.28
C ARG A 452 -0.52 -5.80 11.77
N LEU A 453 0.81 -5.90 11.58
CA LEU A 453 1.57 -6.99 12.19
C LEU A 453 1.48 -6.95 13.73
N MET A 454 1.56 -5.77 14.35
CA MET A 454 1.46 -5.65 15.81
C MET A 454 0.10 -6.12 16.32
N ILE A 455 -0.98 -5.68 15.67
CA ILE A 455 -2.34 -6.12 15.99
C ILE A 455 -2.49 -7.63 15.79
N LEU A 456 -1.96 -8.17 14.70
CA LEU A 456 -2.03 -9.61 14.42
C LEU A 456 -1.33 -10.43 15.51
N ILE A 457 -0.11 -10.04 15.89
CA ILE A 457 0.65 -10.71 16.95
C ILE A 457 -0.13 -10.63 18.26
N GLU A 458 -0.67 -9.48 18.62
CA GLU A 458 -1.40 -9.30 19.88
C GLU A 458 -2.68 -10.13 19.96
N ARG A 459 -3.48 -10.15 18.89
CA ARG A 459 -4.70 -10.98 18.83
C ARG A 459 -4.36 -12.47 18.88
N ALA A 460 -3.32 -12.90 18.16
CA ALA A 460 -2.86 -14.28 18.21
C ALA A 460 -2.28 -14.65 19.59
N GLN A 461 -1.68 -13.70 20.32
CA GLN A 461 -1.25 -13.90 21.70
C GLN A 461 -2.43 -14.16 22.65
N THR A 462 -3.56 -13.46 22.46
CA THR A 462 -4.80 -13.72 23.20
C THR A 462 -5.31 -15.14 22.94
N ASP A 463 -5.33 -15.58 21.67
CA ASP A 463 -5.73 -16.96 21.30
C ASP A 463 -4.78 -18.00 21.90
N ALA A 464 -3.46 -17.78 21.79
CA ALA A 464 -2.44 -18.68 22.33
C ALA A 464 -2.54 -18.84 23.85
N THR A 465 -2.79 -17.75 24.57
CA THR A 465 -2.97 -17.77 26.03
C THR A 465 -4.22 -18.54 26.41
N THR A 466 -5.32 -18.33 25.69
CA THR A 466 -6.59 -19.03 25.91
C THR A 466 -6.47 -20.52 25.59
N LEU A 467 -5.74 -20.87 24.52
CA LEU A 467 -5.51 -22.25 24.07
C LEU A 467 -4.85 -23.12 25.14
N VAL A 468 -3.81 -22.60 25.78
CA VAL A 468 -3.00 -23.39 26.74
C VAL A 468 -3.53 -23.35 28.16
N ALA A 469 -4.43 -22.41 28.48
CA ALA A 469 -4.92 -22.19 29.85
C ALA A 469 -5.53 -23.44 30.52
N PRO A 470 -6.36 -24.28 29.85
CA PRO A 470 -6.93 -25.47 30.47
C PRO A 470 -5.85 -26.48 30.89
N VAL A 471 -4.97 -26.87 29.96
CA VAL A 471 -3.87 -27.83 30.24
C VAL A 471 -2.92 -27.28 31.29
N LYS A 472 -2.58 -25.99 31.19
CA LYS A 472 -1.69 -25.33 32.16
C LYS A 472 -2.25 -25.35 33.57
N ARG A 473 -3.55 -25.14 33.74
CA ARG A 473 -4.23 -25.23 35.03
C ARG A 473 -4.16 -26.65 35.58
N THR A 474 -4.59 -27.65 34.81
CA THR A 474 -4.62 -29.06 35.24
C THR A 474 -3.23 -29.58 35.62
N VAL A 475 -2.19 -29.23 34.84
CA VAL A 475 -0.83 -29.68 35.12
C VAL A 475 -0.21 -28.92 36.31
N ALA A 476 -0.59 -27.65 36.53
CA ALA A 476 -0.22 -26.91 37.74
C ALA A 476 -0.83 -27.55 39.00
N GLU A 477 -2.12 -27.87 38.96
CA GLU A 477 -2.85 -28.56 40.04
C GLU A 477 -2.25 -29.94 40.33
N GLY A 478 -1.74 -30.63 39.30
CA GLY A 478 -0.96 -31.87 39.43
C GLY A 478 0.45 -31.70 40.02
N GLY A 479 0.86 -30.47 40.36
CA GLY A 479 2.09 -30.19 41.10
C GLY A 479 3.36 -29.98 40.25
N ARG A 480 3.24 -29.86 38.92
CA ARG A 480 4.42 -29.60 38.06
C ARG A 480 4.85 -28.14 38.15
N LYS A 481 5.85 -27.89 39.00
CA LYS A 481 6.49 -26.59 39.19
C LYS A 481 7.52 -26.30 38.10
N ARG A 482 7.75 -25.02 37.82
CA ARG A 482 8.85 -24.54 36.96
C ARG A 482 10.22 -24.95 37.51
N PRO A 483 11.27 -25.08 36.67
CA PRO A 483 12.57 -25.58 37.12
C PRO A 483 13.19 -24.77 38.27
N PHE A 484 13.21 -23.43 38.17
CA PHE A 484 13.76 -22.57 39.23
C PHE A 484 12.94 -22.60 40.53
N VAL A 485 11.63 -22.88 40.46
CA VAL A 485 10.75 -23.00 41.63
C VAL A 485 10.92 -24.39 42.29
N ALA A 486 11.06 -25.44 41.48
CA ALA A 486 11.27 -26.81 41.95
C ALA A 486 12.65 -26.99 42.62
N SER A 487 13.65 -26.22 42.20
CA SER A 487 14.99 -26.25 42.78
C SER A 487 15.49 -24.83 43.04
N PRO A 488 15.27 -24.28 44.26
CA PRO A 488 15.68 -22.92 44.62
C PRO A 488 17.19 -22.63 44.50
N LYS A 489 18.02 -23.68 44.39
CA LYS A 489 19.47 -23.57 44.11
C LYS A 489 19.75 -23.17 42.64
N LEU A 490 18.77 -23.29 41.75
CA LEU A 490 18.88 -22.91 40.36
C LEU A 490 18.45 -21.45 40.18
N HIS A 491 19.41 -20.55 39.97
CA HIS A 491 19.12 -19.17 39.57
C HIS A 491 18.51 -19.12 38.17
N SER A 492 17.47 -18.30 38.00
CA SER A 492 16.94 -17.90 36.69
C SER A 492 17.68 -16.67 36.16
N CYS A 493 17.31 -16.21 34.97
CA CYS A 493 17.87 -14.98 34.39
C CYS A 493 17.26 -13.67 34.93
N ILE A 494 16.34 -13.72 35.91
CA ILE A 494 15.50 -12.60 36.37
C ILE A 494 15.61 -12.23 37.86
N SER A 495 16.73 -12.46 38.57
CA SER A 495 16.79 -12.21 40.03
C SER A 495 17.97 -11.36 40.48
N PRO A 496 17.76 -10.29 41.30
CA PRO A 496 16.58 -9.41 41.46
C PRO A 496 16.52 -8.26 40.44
N VAL A 497 17.55 -8.16 39.60
CA VAL A 497 17.56 -7.42 38.34
C VAL A 497 17.88 -8.49 37.29
N ASP A 498 17.14 -8.50 36.19
CA ASP A 498 17.45 -9.47 35.13
C ASP A 498 18.85 -9.19 34.55
N MET A 499 19.40 -10.15 33.81
CA MET A 499 20.72 -9.94 33.20
C MET A 499 20.75 -8.75 32.22
N ALA A 500 19.61 -8.33 31.69
CA ALA A 500 19.47 -7.18 30.80
C ALA A 500 19.33 -5.83 31.53
N GLY A 501 19.38 -5.81 32.87
CA GLY A 501 19.24 -4.59 33.67
C GLY A 501 17.79 -4.13 33.88
N LYS A 502 16.78 -4.88 33.41
CA LYS A 502 15.38 -4.61 33.71
C LYS A 502 15.07 -5.01 35.15
N ARG A 503 14.41 -4.12 35.90
CA ARG A 503 13.84 -4.47 37.20
C ARG A 503 12.57 -5.29 36.92
N HIS A 504 12.67 -6.60 37.04
CA HIS A 504 11.51 -7.49 36.99
C HIS A 504 11.19 -7.98 38.40
N ASN A 505 9.96 -7.71 38.84
CA ASN A 505 9.32 -8.30 40.01
C ASN A 505 8.29 -9.36 39.56
N ASP A 506 8.60 -10.14 38.52
CA ASP A 506 7.70 -11.14 37.92
C ASP A 506 7.20 -12.22 38.89
N LEU A 507 7.95 -12.49 39.96
CA LEU A 507 7.49 -13.33 41.07
C LEU A 507 6.23 -12.75 41.72
N ASP A 508 6.15 -11.44 41.87
CA ASP A 508 5.01 -10.73 42.46
C ASP A 508 3.94 -10.34 41.42
N VAL A 509 4.35 -10.03 40.17
CA VAL A 509 3.44 -9.53 39.11
C VAL A 509 2.77 -10.67 38.33
N PHE A 510 3.49 -11.75 38.01
CA PHE A 510 2.97 -12.88 37.23
C PHE A 510 2.76 -14.16 38.05
N HIS A 511 3.11 -14.14 39.34
CA HIS A 511 3.00 -15.28 40.25
C HIS A 511 3.53 -16.57 39.62
N LEU A 512 4.75 -16.52 39.08
CA LEU A 512 5.37 -17.65 38.35
C LEU A 512 5.52 -18.91 39.22
N ASP A 513 5.52 -18.75 40.55
CA ASP A 513 5.46 -19.80 41.57
C ASP A 513 4.08 -20.48 41.64
N LYS A 514 3.01 -19.77 41.27
CA LYS A 514 1.61 -20.22 41.26
C LYS A 514 1.11 -20.62 39.87
N THR A 515 1.87 -20.38 38.81
CA THR A 515 1.51 -20.76 37.44
C THR A 515 2.22 -22.03 36.97
N GLY A 516 1.49 -22.92 36.30
CA GLY A 516 2.03 -24.19 35.80
C GLY A 516 3.13 -24.02 34.74
N SER A 517 4.10 -24.95 34.71
CA SER A 517 5.19 -24.92 33.74
C SER A 517 4.78 -25.39 32.33
N TYR A 518 3.74 -26.20 32.21
CA TYR A 518 3.41 -26.94 30.98
C TYR A 518 2.05 -26.56 30.39
N PRO A 519 1.91 -26.40 29.06
CA PRO A 519 2.99 -26.17 28.10
C PRO A 519 3.58 -24.74 28.27
N SER A 520 4.70 -24.48 27.60
CA SER A 520 5.31 -23.15 27.59
C SER A 520 4.59 -22.21 26.62
N THR A 521 3.87 -21.21 27.18
CA THR A 521 3.23 -20.15 26.39
C THR A 521 4.25 -19.33 25.59
N HIS A 522 5.42 -19.01 26.17
CA HIS A 522 6.44 -18.23 25.46
C HIS A 522 7.11 -19.01 24.32
N ALA A 523 7.34 -20.32 24.48
CA ALA A 523 7.82 -21.14 23.37
C ALA A 523 6.78 -21.23 22.25
N LEU A 524 5.48 -21.33 22.61
CA LEU A 524 4.38 -21.27 21.65
C LEU A 524 4.43 -19.96 20.86
N LEU A 525 4.51 -18.82 21.54
CA LEU A 525 4.51 -17.51 20.89
C LEU A 525 5.73 -17.30 19.99
N GLY A 526 6.93 -17.66 20.44
CA GLY A 526 8.14 -17.56 19.63
C GLY A 526 8.05 -18.37 18.34
N GLU A 527 7.58 -19.62 18.45
CA GLU A 527 7.37 -20.51 17.30
C GLU A 527 6.28 -19.95 16.36
N PHE A 528 5.15 -19.52 16.93
CA PHE A 528 4.03 -18.98 16.17
C PHE A 528 4.42 -17.73 15.36
N VAL A 529 5.04 -16.73 16.01
CA VAL A 529 5.46 -15.51 15.32
C VAL A 529 6.58 -15.81 14.31
N GLY A 530 7.46 -16.79 14.60
CA GLY A 530 8.42 -17.32 13.63
C GLY A 530 7.76 -17.87 12.36
N MET A 531 6.67 -18.64 12.49
CA MET A 531 5.88 -19.12 11.36
C MET A 531 5.18 -18.00 10.60
N VAL A 532 4.57 -17.03 11.31
CA VAL A 532 3.96 -15.83 10.72
C VAL A 532 4.98 -15.10 9.84
N LEU A 533 6.14 -14.74 10.39
CA LEU A 533 7.15 -13.99 9.65
C LEU A 533 7.78 -14.81 8.52
N THR A 534 7.94 -16.12 8.71
CA THR A 534 8.42 -17.02 7.63
C THR A 534 7.44 -17.02 6.45
N SER A 535 6.13 -16.95 6.70
CA SER A 535 5.14 -16.83 5.62
C SER A 535 5.20 -15.48 4.90
N MET A 536 5.64 -14.41 5.57
CA MET A 536 5.75 -13.06 5.02
C MET A 536 7.07 -12.82 4.27
N ALA A 537 8.16 -13.44 4.74
CA ALA A 537 9.52 -13.29 4.25
C ALA A 537 10.18 -14.65 3.98
N PRO A 538 9.70 -15.41 2.97
CA PRO A 538 10.15 -16.77 2.71
C PRO A 538 11.64 -16.88 2.33
N ASP A 539 12.23 -15.82 1.78
CA ASP A 539 13.67 -15.73 1.50
C ASP A 539 14.52 -15.69 2.78
N ARG A 540 13.91 -15.43 3.94
CA ARG A 540 14.53 -15.45 5.27
C ARG A 540 14.08 -16.63 6.13
N ALA A 541 13.38 -17.61 5.54
CA ALA A 541 12.72 -18.71 6.24
C ALA A 541 13.64 -19.44 7.23
N THR A 542 14.87 -19.79 6.83
CA THR A 542 15.83 -20.48 7.70
C THR A 542 16.18 -19.65 8.94
N ALA A 543 16.47 -18.36 8.76
CA ALA A 543 16.84 -17.48 9.87
C ALA A 543 15.67 -17.23 10.81
N LEU A 544 14.47 -17.03 10.27
CA LEU A 544 13.25 -16.79 11.04
C LEU A 544 12.78 -18.05 11.80
N THR A 545 12.89 -19.21 11.19
CA THR A 545 12.59 -20.50 11.85
C THR A 545 13.57 -20.77 12.99
N ALA A 546 14.88 -20.60 12.74
CA ALA A 546 15.90 -20.75 13.79
C ALA A 546 15.66 -19.79 14.96
N TRP A 547 15.25 -18.55 14.66
CA TRP A 547 14.89 -17.57 15.68
C TRP A 547 13.67 -18.03 16.49
N GLY A 548 12.59 -18.50 15.85
CA GLY A 548 11.36 -18.92 16.54
C GLY A 548 11.62 -20.02 17.55
N LEU A 549 12.45 -20.99 17.15
CA LEU A 549 12.93 -22.04 18.03
C LEU A 549 13.77 -21.47 19.19
N SER A 550 14.68 -20.52 18.92
CA SER A 550 15.58 -19.96 19.93
C SER A 550 14.87 -19.29 21.11
N PHE A 551 13.66 -18.77 20.90
CA PHE A 551 12.83 -18.18 21.96
C PHE A 551 12.44 -19.22 23.03
N GLY A 552 12.11 -20.45 22.60
CA GLY A 552 11.89 -21.58 23.51
C GLY A 552 13.17 -21.99 24.23
N ASP A 553 14.31 -21.97 23.54
CA ASP A 553 15.60 -22.31 24.14
C ASP A 553 16.02 -21.30 25.21
N SER A 554 15.72 -20.02 25.01
CA SER A 554 15.89 -18.95 26.01
C SER A 554 15.16 -19.29 27.31
N ARG A 555 13.97 -19.90 27.23
CA ARG A 555 13.21 -20.33 28.42
C ARG A 555 13.85 -21.47 29.19
N MET A 556 14.60 -22.34 28.53
CA MET A 556 15.37 -23.40 29.19
C MET A 556 16.63 -22.83 29.85
N ILE A 557 17.36 -21.94 29.15
CA ILE A 557 18.55 -21.27 29.68
C ILE A 557 18.20 -20.46 30.93
N CYS A 558 17.11 -19.68 30.88
CA CYS A 558 16.56 -18.94 32.01
C CYS A 558 15.90 -19.84 33.07
N ARG A 559 15.82 -21.15 32.84
CA ARG A 559 15.24 -22.16 33.76
C ARG A 559 13.77 -21.92 34.10
N PHE A 560 13.02 -21.30 33.20
CA PHE A 560 11.58 -21.07 33.34
C PHE A 560 10.72 -22.27 32.94
N HIS A 561 11.24 -23.08 32.02
CA HIS A 561 10.53 -24.17 31.38
C HIS A 561 11.47 -25.34 31.11
N TYR A 562 10.98 -26.57 31.31
CA TYR A 562 11.68 -27.80 30.90
C TYR A 562 11.62 -28.00 29.38
N PRO A 563 12.53 -28.81 28.79
CA PRO A 563 12.45 -29.17 27.38
C PRO A 563 11.10 -29.72 26.95
N SER A 564 10.46 -30.57 27.76
CA SER A 564 9.13 -31.08 27.42
C SER A 564 8.06 -29.98 27.38
N ASP A 565 8.17 -28.96 28.25
CA ASP A 565 7.23 -27.82 28.25
C ASP A 565 7.39 -26.99 26.97
N VAL A 566 8.63 -26.80 26.52
CA VAL A 566 8.98 -26.08 25.29
C VAL A 566 8.49 -26.84 24.06
N ALA A 567 8.76 -28.15 24.00
CA ALA A 567 8.30 -29.02 22.91
C ALA A 567 6.77 -29.00 22.78
N ALA A 568 6.07 -29.10 23.90
CA ALA A 568 4.61 -29.01 23.93
C ALA A 568 4.08 -27.64 23.51
N GLY A 569 4.76 -26.55 23.89
CA GLY A 569 4.46 -25.20 23.42
C GLY A 569 4.57 -25.07 21.90
N ARG A 570 5.64 -25.61 21.31
CA ARG A 570 5.85 -25.62 19.85
C ARG A 570 4.77 -26.43 19.12
N LEU A 571 4.37 -27.60 19.63
CA LEU A 571 3.25 -28.37 19.07
C LEU A 571 1.93 -27.61 19.12
N ALA A 572 1.64 -26.95 20.25
CA ALA A 572 0.46 -26.09 20.39
C ALA A 572 0.49 -24.90 19.41
N ALA A 573 1.67 -24.34 19.12
CA ALA A 573 1.82 -23.26 18.13
C ALA A 573 1.43 -23.73 16.74
N SER A 574 1.88 -24.90 16.30
CA SER A 574 1.54 -25.47 15.00
C SER A 574 0.03 -25.72 14.87
N ALA A 575 -0.62 -26.22 15.93
CA ALA A 575 -2.07 -26.40 15.94
C ALA A 575 -2.83 -25.07 15.88
N LEU A 576 -2.36 -24.05 16.61
CA LEU A 576 -2.95 -22.71 16.57
C LEU A 576 -2.80 -22.08 15.19
N TRP A 577 -1.60 -22.13 14.61
CA TRP A 577 -1.31 -21.62 13.27
C TRP A 577 -2.21 -22.27 12.22
N ALA A 578 -2.33 -23.60 12.23
CA ALA A 578 -3.21 -24.31 11.30
C ALA A 578 -4.68 -23.88 11.45
N ARG A 579 -5.15 -23.66 12.69
CA ARG A 579 -6.52 -23.21 12.94
C ARG A 579 -6.72 -21.75 12.52
N LEU A 580 -5.79 -20.86 12.80
CA LEU A 580 -5.86 -19.45 12.45
C LEU A 580 -5.81 -19.24 10.93
N LEU A 581 -5.03 -20.06 10.20
CA LEU A 581 -5.06 -20.08 8.74
C LEU A 581 -6.42 -20.47 8.14
N ALA A 582 -7.39 -20.94 8.93
CA ALA A 582 -8.76 -21.17 8.48
C ALA A 582 -9.72 -20.03 8.85
N ASP A 583 -9.27 -19.03 9.62
CA ASP A 583 -10.08 -17.90 10.05
C ASP A 583 -10.01 -16.74 9.02
N PRO A 584 -11.15 -16.22 8.51
CA PRO A 584 -11.14 -15.14 7.54
C PRO A 584 -10.54 -13.83 8.04
N ALA A 585 -10.76 -13.47 9.31
CA ALA A 585 -10.22 -12.23 9.88
C ALA A 585 -8.69 -12.33 10.04
N PHE A 586 -8.19 -13.49 10.49
CA PHE A 586 -6.76 -13.75 10.56
C PHE A 586 -6.10 -13.68 9.17
N LYS A 587 -6.70 -14.29 8.14
CA LYS A 587 -6.16 -14.23 6.77
C LYS A 587 -6.04 -12.79 6.27
N SER A 588 -7.08 -11.98 6.51
CA SER A 588 -7.10 -10.57 6.12
C SER A 588 -5.96 -9.79 6.80
N ASP A 589 -5.84 -9.92 8.13
CA ASP A 589 -4.78 -9.26 8.88
C ASP A 589 -3.39 -9.79 8.47
N LEU A 590 -3.25 -11.09 8.18
CA LEU A 590 -2.00 -11.71 7.73
C LEU A 590 -1.54 -11.14 6.39
N MET A 591 -2.45 -10.95 5.44
CA MET A 591 -2.15 -10.32 4.15
C MET A 591 -1.74 -8.86 4.32
N ALA A 592 -2.48 -8.08 5.12
CA ALA A 592 -2.15 -6.68 5.37
C ALA A 592 -0.77 -6.55 6.05
N ALA A 593 -0.51 -7.38 7.06
CA ALA A 593 0.80 -7.44 7.71
C ALA A 593 1.91 -7.93 6.77
N THR A 594 1.63 -8.83 5.83
CA THR A 594 2.60 -9.26 4.82
C THR A 594 3.07 -8.09 3.96
N ILE A 595 2.15 -7.22 3.54
CA ILE A 595 2.47 -6.02 2.77
C ILE A 595 3.31 -5.07 3.60
N GLU A 596 2.94 -4.81 4.85
CA GLU A 596 3.74 -3.97 5.75
C GLU A 596 5.16 -4.49 5.93
N VAL A 597 5.33 -5.80 6.12
CA VAL A 597 6.65 -6.42 6.28
C VAL A 597 7.46 -6.32 4.99
N ARG A 598 6.87 -6.57 3.82
CA ARG A 598 7.55 -6.42 2.52
C ARG A 598 7.94 -4.97 2.29
N ASP A 599 6.99 -4.05 2.47
CA ASP A 599 7.22 -2.61 2.31
C ASP A 599 8.32 -2.13 3.26
N ALA A 600 8.34 -2.58 4.52
CA ALA A 600 9.39 -2.22 5.47
C ALA A 600 10.78 -2.73 5.01
N ARG A 601 10.84 -3.92 4.42
CA ARG A 601 12.09 -4.51 3.88
C ARG A 601 12.55 -3.83 2.59
N ASP A 602 11.61 -3.34 1.80
CA ASP A 602 11.83 -2.66 0.52
C ASP A 602 12.09 -1.16 0.66
N ARG A 603 11.94 -0.60 1.87
CA ARG A 603 12.07 0.84 2.11
C ARG A 603 13.40 1.41 1.67
#